data_AF-A0A1M7S9H5-F1
#
_entry.id   AF-A0A1M7S9H5-F1
#
_cell.length_a   1.000
_cell.length_b   1.000
_cell.length_c   1.000
_cell.angle_alpha   90.00
_cell.angle_beta   90.00
_cell.angle_gamma   90.00
#
_symmetry.space_group_name_H-M   'P 1'
#
loop_
_entity.id
_entity.type
_entity.pdbx_description
1 polymer ?
#
loop_
_entity_poly.entity_id
_entity_poly.type
_entity_poly.pdbx_seq_one_letter_code
_entity_poly.pdbx_strand_id
1 'polypeptide(L)'
;MARFRTLPPQEVQLPYVREHVARGSLRAVEGGWTWVFDPTSSGSRPLVRRLLPRLVAPAALLRCEHGLVTPDMAAEMVALVPGGLPVVDLPEAGHHPVLDQPPALVTAVRTLLAVWPPGSARSA
;
A
#
# COMPACT_ATOMS: atom_id res chain seq x y z
N MET A 1 -12.27 5.80 -19.59
CA MET A 1 -11.99 6.40 -18.26
C MET A 1 -13.14 6.26 -17.26
N ALA A 2 -14.42 6.51 -17.63
CA ALA A 2 -15.58 6.35 -16.72
C ALA A 2 -15.73 4.97 -16.04
N ARG A 3 -15.16 3.92 -16.66
CA ARG A 3 -15.13 2.53 -16.15
C ARG A 3 -13.96 2.22 -15.22
N PHE A 4 -13.04 3.16 -14.96
CA PHE A 4 -11.95 2.94 -14.01
C PHE A 4 -12.50 2.66 -12.60
N ARG A 5 -12.05 1.58 -11.99
CA ARG A 5 -12.39 1.15 -10.63
C ARG A 5 -11.11 0.65 -9.97
N THR A 6 -10.96 0.95 -8.69
CA THR A 6 -9.92 0.35 -7.87
C THR A 6 -10.37 -1.02 -7.39
N LEU A 7 -9.40 -1.88 -7.08
CA LEU A 7 -9.64 -3.16 -6.42
C LEU A 7 -8.67 -3.25 -5.24
N PRO A 8 -9.16 -3.22 -3.99
CA PRO A 8 -10.54 -3.05 -3.53
C PRO A 8 -11.26 -1.78 -4.03
N PRO A 9 -12.61 -1.80 -4.12
CA PRO A 9 -13.37 -0.57 -4.36
C PRO A 9 -13.09 0.49 -3.29
N GLN A 10 -12.97 1.74 -3.70
CA GLN A 10 -12.75 2.88 -2.82
C GLN A 10 -13.62 4.06 -3.29
N GLU A 11 -14.44 4.58 -2.40
CA GLU A 11 -15.40 5.64 -2.71
C GLU A 11 -14.72 7.01 -2.83
N VAL A 12 -13.91 7.36 -1.82
CA VAL A 12 -13.19 8.63 -1.78
C VAL A 12 -11.92 8.53 -2.62
N GLN A 13 -11.86 9.32 -3.69
CA GLN A 13 -10.70 9.47 -4.55
C GLN A 13 -10.66 10.92 -5.07
N LEU A 14 -9.47 11.52 -5.07
CA LEU A 14 -9.26 12.84 -5.65
C LEU A 14 -9.46 12.75 -7.18
N PRO A 15 -10.36 13.55 -7.78
CA PRO A 15 -10.72 13.40 -9.19
C PRO A 15 -9.51 13.46 -10.14
N TYR A 16 -8.57 14.36 -9.88
CA TYR A 16 -7.39 14.54 -10.72
C TYR A 16 -6.40 13.36 -10.61
N VAL A 17 -6.23 12.77 -9.43
CA VAL A 17 -5.39 11.58 -9.25
C VAL A 17 -6.03 10.39 -9.96
N ARG A 18 -7.33 10.18 -9.74
CA ARG A 18 -8.10 9.12 -10.40
C ARG A 18 -8.02 9.24 -11.92
N GLU A 19 -8.16 10.45 -12.47
CA GLU A 19 -8.07 10.68 -13.91
C GLU A 19 -6.65 10.40 -14.44
N HIS A 20 -5.62 10.85 -13.73
CA HIS A 20 -4.23 10.61 -14.10
C HIS A 20 -3.91 9.11 -14.15
N VAL A 21 -4.24 8.37 -13.08
CA VAL A 21 -4.03 6.91 -13.01
C VAL A 21 -4.83 6.22 -14.10
N ALA A 22 -6.12 6.54 -14.25
CA ALA A 22 -6.96 5.93 -15.28
C ALA A 22 -6.44 6.15 -16.71
N ARG A 23 -5.79 7.29 -16.99
CA ARG A 23 -5.18 7.56 -18.30
C ARG A 23 -3.91 6.73 -18.50
N GLY A 24 -3.06 6.67 -17.48
CA GLY A 24 -1.80 5.92 -17.49
C GLY A 24 -1.99 4.40 -17.48
N SER A 25 -3.14 3.92 -17.00
CA SER A 25 -3.46 2.48 -16.97
C SER A 25 -4.09 1.97 -18.27
N LEU A 26 -4.13 2.74 -19.36
CA LEU A 26 -4.66 2.29 -20.65
C LEU A 26 -3.53 2.05 -21.65
N ARG A 27 -3.68 1.00 -22.48
CA ARG A 27 -2.82 0.76 -23.65
C ARG A 27 -3.66 0.56 -24.90
N ALA A 28 -3.15 1.04 -26.03
CA ALA A 28 -3.76 0.83 -27.33
C ALA A 28 -3.62 -0.64 -27.75
N VAL A 29 -4.66 -1.17 -28.39
CA VAL A 29 -4.70 -2.50 -29.01
C VAL A 29 -5.42 -2.38 -30.35
N GLU A 30 -5.35 -3.42 -31.20
CA GLU A 30 -6.15 -3.45 -32.42
C GLU A 30 -7.64 -3.29 -32.09
N GLY A 31 -8.30 -2.35 -32.77
CA GLY A 31 -9.72 -2.07 -32.56
C GLY A 31 -10.06 -1.29 -31.28
N GLY A 32 -9.09 -0.78 -30.51
CA GLY A 32 -9.41 0.13 -29.39
C GLY A 32 -8.36 0.23 -28.29
N TRP A 33 -8.83 0.21 -27.04
CA TRP A 33 -8.02 0.38 -25.84
C TRP A 33 -8.37 -0.70 -24.81
N THR A 34 -7.36 -1.17 -24.09
CA THR A 34 -7.52 -2.09 -22.96
C THR A 34 -6.80 -1.56 -21.73
N TRP A 35 -7.19 -2.05 -20.55
CA TRP A 35 -6.49 -1.77 -19.31
C TRP A 35 -5.15 -2.51 -19.28
N VAL A 36 -4.12 -1.83 -18.79
CA VAL A 36 -2.84 -2.44 -18.39
C VAL A 36 -3.07 -3.16 -17.07
N PHE A 37 -3.75 -4.29 -17.14
CA PHE A 37 -4.06 -5.14 -16.00
C PHE A 37 -3.97 -6.59 -16.45
N ASP A 38 -3.26 -7.41 -15.67
CA ASP A 38 -3.24 -8.85 -15.87
C ASP A 38 -4.26 -9.50 -14.92
N PRO A 39 -5.39 -10.03 -15.43
CA PRO A 39 -6.41 -10.67 -14.59
C PRO A 39 -5.92 -11.95 -13.91
N THR A 40 -4.85 -12.56 -14.41
CA THR A 40 -4.24 -13.77 -13.83
C THR A 40 -3.25 -13.44 -12.71
N SER A 41 -2.88 -12.16 -12.52
CA SER A 41 -2.01 -11.69 -11.43
C SER A 41 -2.61 -11.83 -10.04
N SER A 42 -3.88 -12.22 -9.93
CA SER A 42 -4.56 -12.60 -8.68
C SER A 42 -4.05 -13.94 -8.10
N GLY A 43 -2.75 -14.19 -8.20
CA GLY A 43 -2.08 -15.39 -7.72
C GLY A 43 -2.22 -15.59 -6.20
N SER A 44 -1.68 -16.72 -5.73
CA SER A 44 -1.68 -17.07 -4.31
C SER A 44 -1.11 -15.92 -3.48
N ARG A 45 -1.95 -15.33 -2.61
CA ARG A 45 -1.48 -14.29 -1.70
C ARG A 45 -0.47 -14.93 -0.75
N PRO A 46 0.74 -14.39 -0.62
CA PRO A 46 1.71 -14.92 0.32
C PRO A 46 1.09 -14.96 1.71
N LEU A 47 1.30 -16.06 2.43
CA LEU A 47 0.82 -16.22 3.79
C LEU A 47 1.64 -15.28 4.69
N VAL A 48 1.21 -14.02 4.81
CA VAL A 48 1.88 -12.96 5.58
C VAL A 48 2.25 -13.44 6.98
N ARG A 49 1.38 -14.22 7.63
CA ARG A 49 1.62 -14.88 8.92
C ARG A 49 2.88 -15.76 8.97
N ARG A 50 3.30 -16.35 7.85
CA ARG A 50 4.52 -17.16 7.71
C ARG A 50 5.75 -16.32 7.37
N LEU A 51 5.57 -15.12 6.81
CA LEU A 51 6.66 -14.26 6.36
C LEU A 51 7.11 -13.27 7.43
N LEU A 52 6.17 -12.67 8.17
CA LEU A 52 6.48 -11.70 9.23
C LEU A 52 7.45 -12.23 10.30
N PRO A 53 7.37 -13.50 10.75
CA PRO A 53 8.35 -14.06 11.69
C PRO A 53 9.77 -14.18 11.14
N ARG A 54 9.94 -14.09 9.81
CA ARG A 54 11.24 -14.22 9.12
C ARG A 54 11.82 -12.86 8.71
N LEU A 55 11.18 -11.77 9.12
CA LEU A 55 11.62 -10.42 8.78
C LEU A 55 12.90 -10.08 9.54
N VAL A 56 13.96 -9.78 8.79
CA VAL A 56 15.30 -9.45 9.33
C VAL A 56 15.73 -8.01 9.06
N ALA A 57 14.99 -7.30 8.21
CA ALA A 57 15.25 -5.91 7.87
C ALA A 57 14.33 -4.99 8.70
N PRO A 58 14.75 -3.74 8.98
CA PRO A 58 13.85 -2.74 9.53
C PRO A 58 12.58 -2.61 8.69
N ALA A 59 11.44 -2.56 9.36
CA ALA A 59 10.14 -2.45 8.72
C ALA A 59 9.21 -1.56 9.55
N ALA A 60 8.20 -1.00 8.89
CA ALA A 60 7.14 -0.23 9.50
C ALA A 60 5.82 -0.48 8.76
N LEU A 61 4.70 -0.29 9.44
CA LEU A 61 3.37 -0.40 8.86
C LEU A 61 2.70 0.98 8.83
N LEU A 62 2.44 1.49 7.64
CA LEU A 62 1.49 2.59 7.45
C LEU A 62 0.08 1.98 7.40
N ARG A 63 -0.73 2.17 8.43
CA ARG A 63 -2.11 1.67 8.48
C ARG A 63 -3.06 2.78 8.04
N CYS A 64 -3.89 2.51 7.05
CA CYS A 64 -4.94 3.46 6.64
C CYS A 64 -6.17 3.28 7.52
N GLU A 65 -6.73 4.36 8.05
CA GLU A 65 -7.85 4.32 9.01
C GLU A 65 -9.05 3.53 8.48
N HIS A 66 -9.45 3.80 7.23
CA HIS A 66 -10.56 3.13 6.52
C HIS A 66 -10.05 2.06 5.53
N GLY A 67 -8.80 1.62 5.70
CA GLY A 67 -8.20 0.56 4.89
C GLY A 67 -8.64 -0.85 5.32
N LEU A 68 -8.10 -1.85 4.63
CA LEU A 68 -8.39 -3.27 4.92
C LEU A 68 -7.76 -3.78 6.23
N VAL A 69 -6.70 -3.12 6.72
CA VAL A 69 -5.97 -3.56 7.92
C VAL A 69 -6.62 -2.90 9.13
N THR A 70 -7.35 -3.70 9.91
CA THR A 70 -7.96 -3.24 11.16
C THR A 70 -6.90 -3.06 12.25
N PRO A 71 -7.22 -2.35 13.36
CA PRO A 71 -6.33 -2.26 14.51
C PRO A 71 -5.90 -3.63 15.05
N ASP A 72 -6.82 -4.59 15.16
CA ASP A 72 -6.51 -5.95 15.63
C ASP A 72 -5.57 -6.69 14.68
N MET A 73 -5.78 -6.54 13.36
CA MET A 73 -4.87 -7.12 12.37
C MET A 73 -3.48 -6.49 12.45
N ALA A 74 -3.39 -5.17 12.67
CA ALA A 74 -2.11 -4.50 12.85
C ALA A 74 -1.40 -4.98 14.12
N ALA A 75 -2.13 -5.15 15.23
CA ALA A 75 -1.57 -5.71 16.47
C ALA A 75 -1.06 -7.14 16.27
N GLU A 76 -1.81 -7.97 15.53
CA GLU A 76 -1.37 -9.33 15.15
C GLU A 76 -0.08 -9.28 14.32
N MET A 77 -0.02 -8.40 13.30
CA MET A 77 1.17 -8.23 12.47
C MET A 77 2.39 -7.79 13.27
N VAL A 78 2.23 -6.86 14.21
CA VAL A 78 3.29 -6.42 15.12
C VAL A 78 3.79 -7.58 15.98
N ALA A 79 2.88 -8.37 16.55
CA ALA A 79 3.24 -9.51 17.40
C ALA A 79 3.99 -10.62 16.62
N LEU A 80 3.75 -10.74 15.32
CA LEU A 80 4.42 -11.73 14.47
C LEU A 80 5.84 -11.34 14.06
N VAL A 81 6.22 -10.06 14.13
CA VAL A 81 7.57 -9.61 13.76
C VAL A 81 8.51 -9.68 14.96
N PRO A 82 9.67 -10.34 14.84
CA PRO A 82 10.67 -10.35 15.92
C PRO A 82 11.12 -8.92 16.27
N GLY A 83 10.95 -8.53 17.53
CA GLY A 83 11.24 -7.16 17.98
C GLY A 83 10.13 -6.13 17.68
N GLY A 84 9.03 -6.55 17.06
CA GLY A 84 7.92 -5.70 16.66
C GLY A 84 8.25 -4.80 15.47
N LEU A 85 7.29 -3.94 15.11
CA LEU A 85 7.48 -2.89 14.12
C LEU A 85 6.62 -1.66 14.47
N PRO A 86 7.08 -0.43 14.17
CA PRO A 86 6.27 0.77 14.36
C PRO A 86 5.06 0.78 13.43
N VAL A 87 3.90 1.13 13.97
CA VAL A 87 2.66 1.38 13.21
C VAL A 87 2.40 2.88 13.19
N VAL A 88 2.17 3.43 12.00
CA VAL A 88 1.77 4.82 11.80
C VAL A 88 0.40 4.81 11.15
N ASP A 89 -0.59 5.34 11.86
CA ASP A 89 -1.93 5.53 11.32
C ASP A 89 -1.96 6.71 10.34
N LEU A 90 -2.64 6.53 9.22
CA LEU A 90 -3.00 7.55 8.25
C LEU A 90 -4.49 7.87 8.43
N PRO A 91 -4.83 8.97 9.12
CA PRO A 91 -6.22 9.37 9.34
C PRO A 91 -6.94 9.63 8.02
N GLU A 92 -8.25 9.36 7.99
CA GLU A 92 -9.15 9.62 6.85
C GLU A 92 -8.75 8.90 5.54
N ALA A 93 -7.74 8.03 5.58
CA ALA A 93 -7.23 7.33 4.41
C ALA A 93 -8.00 6.03 4.16
N GLY A 94 -8.48 5.84 2.94
CA GLY A 94 -8.95 4.56 2.43
C GLY A 94 -7.81 3.60 2.13
N HIS A 95 -8.13 2.46 1.52
CA HIS A 95 -7.13 1.42 1.23
C HIS A 95 -5.98 1.89 0.34
N HIS A 96 -6.23 2.85 -0.55
CA HIS A 96 -5.25 3.45 -1.46
C HIS A 96 -4.99 4.91 -1.05
N PRO A 97 -4.15 5.16 -0.03
CA PRO A 97 -3.88 6.52 0.50
C PRO A 97 -3.32 7.48 -0.55
N VAL A 98 -2.71 6.93 -1.61
CA VAL A 98 -2.22 7.72 -2.75
C VAL A 98 -3.34 8.35 -3.58
N LEU A 99 -4.56 7.79 -3.52
CA LEU A 99 -5.71 8.25 -4.32
C LEU A 99 -6.56 9.30 -3.60
N ASP A 100 -6.57 9.31 -2.26
CA ASP A 100 -7.41 10.20 -1.44
C ASP A 100 -6.63 11.12 -0.51
N GLN A 101 -5.53 10.65 0.09
CA GLN A 101 -4.70 11.39 1.06
C GLN A 101 -3.20 11.52 0.64
N PRO A 102 -2.84 11.92 -0.60
CA PRO A 102 -1.45 11.94 -1.05
C PRO A 102 -0.50 12.78 -0.18
N PRO A 103 -0.84 14.02 0.24
CA PRO A 103 0.05 14.81 1.10
C PRO A 103 0.30 14.17 2.47
N ALA A 104 -0.71 13.53 3.07
CA ALA A 104 -0.57 12.83 4.34
C ALA A 104 0.35 11.61 4.20
N LEU A 105 0.16 10.82 3.13
CA LEU A 105 1.04 9.69 2.81
C LEU A 105 2.50 10.14 2.62
N VAL A 106 2.74 11.18 1.80
CA VAL A 106 4.08 11.70 1.55
C VAL A 106 4.74 12.19 2.84
N THR A 107 3.97 12.88 3.69
CA THR A 107 4.46 13.36 4.99
C THR A 107 4.84 12.20 5.89
N ALA A 108 3.98 11.19 6.04
CA ALA A 108 4.27 10.02 6.87
C ALA A 108 5.52 9.26 6.38
N VAL A 109 5.65 9.04 5.07
CA VAL A 109 6.83 8.38 4.48
C VAL A 109 8.09 9.20 4.74
N ARG A 110 8.07 10.52 4.51
CA ARG A 110 9.23 11.37 4.74
C ARG A 110 9.64 11.41 6.22
N THR A 111 8.67 11.51 7.12
CA THR A 111 8.92 11.47 8.56
C THR A 111 9.56 10.14 8.97
N LEU A 112 9.00 9.03 8.49
CA LEU A 112 9.52 7.69 8.77
C LEU A 112 10.96 7.52 8.25
N LEU A 113 11.24 8.00 7.04
CA LEU A 113 12.58 7.95 6.44
C LEU A 113 13.59 8.83 7.17
N ALA A 114 13.16 9.99 7.71
CA ALA A 114 14.04 10.90 8.45
C ALA A 114 14.56 10.29 9.77
N VAL A 115 13.82 9.35 10.36
CA VAL A 115 14.19 8.64 11.60
C VAL A 115 14.52 7.17 11.35
N TRP A 116 14.68 6.78 10.09
CA TRP A 116 14.92 5.39 9.74
C TRP A 116 16.24 4.91 10.35
N PRO A 117 16.28 3.72 10.97
CA PRO A 117 17.52 3.20 11.50
C PRO A 117 18.54 3.05 10.36
N PRO A 118 19.82 3.41 10.58
CA PRO A 118 20.86 3.13 9.61
C PRO A 118 20.85 1.63 9.32
N GLY A 119 20.94 1.26 8.04
CA GLY A 119 21.01 -0.15 7.66
C GLY A 119 22.20 -0.79 8.38
N SER A 120 21.97 -1.88 9.11
CA SER A 120 23.07 -2.72 9.56
C SER A 120 23.81 -3.17 8.29
N ALA A 121 25.03 -2.66 8.12
CA ALA A 121 25.92 -3.16 7.09
C ALA A 121 25.95 -4.68 7.25
N ARG A 122 25.60 -5.41 6.19
CA ARG A 122 25.75 -6.87 6.20
C ARG A 122 27.23 -7.11 6.45
N SER A 123 27.59 -7.60 7.63
CA SER A 123 28.91 -8.20 7.83
C SER A 123 28.99 -9.35 6.82
N ALA A 124 29.88 -9.19 5.84
CA ALA A 124 30.24 -10.25 4.90
C ALA A 124 30.94 -11.39 5.64
#